data_AF-A0A3D8PT72-F1
#
_entry.id   AF-A0A3D8PT72-F1
#
_cell.length_a   1.000
_cell.length_b   1.000
_cell.length_c   1.000
_cell.angle_alpha   90.00
_cell.angle_beta   90.00
_cell.angle_gamma   90.00
#
_symmetry.space_group_name_H-M   'P 1'
#
loop_
_entity.id
_entity.type
_entity.pdbx_description
1 polymer ?
#
loop_
_entity_poly.entity_id
_entity_poly.type
_entity_poly.pdbx_seq_one_letter_code
_entity_poly.pdbx_strand_id
1 'polypeptide(L)'
;MIKELSFTNNENGFILPYVLFITSLVFIIVTTNIMMYGNDLQLTENQIEQVKIETLFQMQREKFKQEMKEHGLPKPVTTYLFPDGTVKITIIRSTDQVHELNIDITTNNNQHYSIANTLVINNDHLKAISN
;
A
#
# COMPACT_ATOMS: atom_id res chain seq x y z
N MET A 1 -61.25 12.49 -58.33
CA MET A 1 -60.38 11.31 -58.49
C MET A 1 -59.13 11.58 -57.67
N ILE A 2 -59.02 11.00 -56.47
CA ILE A 2 -57.90 11.24 -55.55
C ILE A 2 -56.86 10.16 -55.82
N LYS A 3 -55.65 10.59 -56.17
CA LYS A 3 -54.53 9.72 -56.51
C LYS A 3 -53.82 9.33 -55.22
N GLU A 4 -53.92 8.06 -54.82
CA GLU A 4 -53.07 7.52 -53.77
C GLU A 4 -51.62 7.53 -54.23
N LEU A 5 -50.75 8.26 -53.52
CA LEU A 5 -49.31 8.13 -53.64
C LEU A 5 -48.80 7.26 -52.51
N SER A 6 -48.75 5.95 -52.79
CA SER A 6 -47.74 4.98 -52.33
C SER A 6 -47.02 5.35 -51.02
N PHE A 7 -47.50 4.82 -49.91
CA PHE A 7 -46.69 4.67 -48.70
C PHE A 7 -45.52 3.73 -49.01
N THR A 8 -44.28 4.25 -48.95
CA THR A 8 -43.11 3.38 -48.84
C THR A 8 -43.13 2.77 -47.44
N ASN A 9 -43.82 1.65 -47.28
CA ASN A 9 -43.73 0.83 -46.08
C ASN A 9 -42.42 0.03 -46.17
N ASN A 10 -41.32 0.63 -45.70
CA ASN A 10 -40.03 -0.04 -45.51
C ASN A 10 -39.72 -0.04 -44.00
N GLU A 11 -40.30 -1.00 -43.29
CA GLU A 11 -40.21 -1.17 -41.83
C GLU A 11 -38.83 -1.68 -41.35
N ASN A 12 -37.73 -1.26 -41.98
CA ASN A 12 -36.36 -1.53 -41.53
C ASN A 12 -35.74 -0.34 -40.74
N GLY A 13 -36.56 0.65 -40.38
CA GLY A 13 -36.11 1.95 -39.86
C GLY A 13 -35.69 2.02 -38.39
N PHE A 14 -35.79 0.92 -37.62
CA PHE A 14 -35.54 0.93 -36.16
C PHE A 14 -34.37 0.05 -35.68
N ILE A 15 -33.51 -0.44 -36.59
CA ILE A 15 -32.35 -1.29 -36.21
C ILE A 15 -31.24 -0.46 -35.54
N LEU A 16 -31.06 0.79 -35.97
CA LEU A 16 -29.99 1.69 -35.49
C LEU A 16 -29.95 1.86 -33.96
N PRO A 17 -31.04 2.17 -33.23
CA PRO A 17 -31.00 2.32 -31.78
C PRO A 17 -30.59 1.03 -31.06
N TYR A 18 -30.97 -0.15 -31.56
CA TYR A 18 -30.54 -1.42 -30.97
C TYR A 18 -29.05 -1.66 -31.17
N VAL A 19 -28.53 -1.40 -32.37
CA VAL A 19 -27.08 -1.52 -32.64
C VAL A 19 -26.28 -0.54 -31.79
N LEU A 20 -26.74 0.71 -31.68
CA LEU A 20 -26.10 1.69 -30.80
C LEU A 20 -26.12 1.27 -29.34
N PHE A 21 -27.23 0.71 -28.86
CA PHE A 21 -27.32 0.20 -27.50
C PHE A 21 -26.32 -0.94 -27.24
N ILE A 22 -26.28 -1.93 -28.14
CA ILE A 22 -25.36 -3.07 -28.01
C ILE A 22 -23.89 -2.62 -28.09
N THR A 23 -23.55 -1.78 -29.06
CA THR A 23 -22.18 -1.25 -29.19
C THR A 23 -21.78 -0.43 -27.97
N SER A 24 -22.68 0.40 -27.44
CA SER A 24 -22.44 1.17 -26.20
C SER A 24 -22.20 0.24 -25.00
N LEU A 25 -22.98 -0.83 -24.88
CA LEU A 25 -22.80 -1.83 -23.82
C LEU A 25 -21.43 -2.51 -23.93
N VAL A 26 -21.00 -2.87 -25.15
CA VAL A 26 -19.66 -3.43 -25.39
C VAL A 26 -18.58 -2.42 -25.00
N PHE A 27 -18.71 -1.14 -25.38
CA PHE A 27 -17.75 -0.10 -25.00
C PHE A 27 -17.68 0.10 -23.49
N ILE A 28 -18.82 0.12 -22.80
CA ILE A 28 -18.87 0.24 -21.34
C ILE A 28 -18.12 -0.92 -20.68
N ILE A 29 -18.39 -2.16 -21.11
CA ILE A 29 -17.74 -3.35 -20.55
C ILE A 29 -16.22 -3.30 -20.78
N VAL A 30 -15.78 -3.02 -22.02
CA VAL A 30 -14.34 -2.95 -22.34
C VAL A 30 -13.66 -1.84 -21.53
N THR A 31 -14.25 -0.65 -21.48
CA THR A 31 -13.68 0.49 -20.74
C THR A 31 -13.60 0.20 -19.25
N THR A 32 -14.65 -0.43 -18.68
CA THR A 32 -14.68 -0.80 -17.26
C THR A 32 -13.58 -1.80 -16.93
N ASN A 33 -13.37 -2.82 -17.78
CA ASN A 33 -12.29 -3.78 -17.58
C ASN A 33 -10.91 -3.14 -17.63
N ILE A 34 -10.68 -2.21 -18.58
CA ILE A 34 -9.40 -1.49 -18.67
C ILE A 34 -9.16 -0.65 -17.41
N MET A 35 -10.19 0.07 -16.94
CA MET A 35 -10.09 0.87 -15.72
C MET A 35 -9.85 0.01 -14.48
N MET A 36 -10.58 -1.11 -14.35
CA MET A 36 -10.41 -2.05 -13.24
C MET A 36 -9.00 -2.63 -13.22
N TYR A 37 -8.48 -3.05 -14.37
CA TYR A 37 -7.11 -3.56 -14.46
C TYR A 37 -6.07 -2.52 -14.05
N GLY A 38 -6.22 -1.26 -14.48
CA GLY A 38 -5.34 -0.17 -14.04
C GLY A 38 -5.38 0.05 -12.53
N ASN A 39 -6.57 -0.01 -11.94
CA ASN A 39 -6.74 0.11 -10.49
C ASN A 39 -6.09 -1.07 -9.73
N ASP A 40 -6.24 -2.29 -10.22
CA ASP A 40 -5.66 -3.48 -9.61
C ASP A 40 -4.12 -3.44 -9.61
N LEU A 41 -3.51 -2.94 -10.69
CA LEU A 41 -2.06 -2.70 -10.73
C LEU A 41 -1.63 -1.70 -9.65
N GLN A 42 -2.31 -0.57 -9.54
CA GLN A 42 -1.98 0.44 -8.53
C GLN A 42 -2.17 -0.10 -7.10
N LEU A 43 -3.24 -0.86 -6.86
CA LEU A 43 -3.49 -1.50 -5.58
C LEU A 43 -2.38 -2.49 -5.22
N THR A 44 -1.97 -3.30 -6.19
CA THR A 44 -0.90 -4.30 -6.00
C THR A 44 0.43 -3.63 -5.67
N GLU A 45 0.81 -2.56 -6.36
CA GLU A 45 2.03 -1.80 -6.05
C GLU A 45 2.01 -1.25 -4.62
N ASN A 46 0.87 -0.69 -4.19
CA ASN A 46 0.72 -0.20 -2.82
C ASN A 46 0.82 -1.34 -1.79
N GLN A 47 0.26 -2.51 -2.08
CA GLN A 47 0.35 -3.69 -1.21
C GLN A 47 1.78 -4.21 -1.10
N ILE A 48 2.50 -4.30 -2.23
CA ILE A 48 3.92 -4.67 -2.24
C ILE A 48 4.72 -3.71 -1.37
N GLU A 49 4.45 -2.41 -1.48
CA GLU A 49 5.13 -1.39 -0.70
C GLU A 49 4.85 -1.50 0.80
N GLN A 50 3.60 -1.78 1.18
CA GLN A 50 3.23 -2.07 2.57
C GLN A 50 4.00 -3.28 3.12
N VAL A 51 4.13 -4.36 2.34
CA VAL A 51 4.90 -5.54 2.72
C VAL A 51 6.38 -5.20 2.93
N LYS A 52 6.98 -4.36 2.08
CA LYS A 52 8.36 -3.91 2.28
C LYS A 52 8.52 -3.15 3.59
N ILE A 53 7.59 -2.26 3.93
CA ILE A 53 7.63 -1.49 5.18
C ILE A 53 7.54 -2.41 6.40
N GLU A 54 6.60 -3.36 6.39
CA GLU A 54 6.48 -4.35 7.46
C GLU A 54 7.74 -5.20 7.61
N THR A 55 8.32 -5.62 6.48
CA THR A 55 9.57 -6.38 6.46
C THR A 55 10.73 -5.57 7.03
N LEU A 56 10.88 -4.30 6.63
CA LEU A 56 11.89 -3.39 7.19
C LEU A 56 11.74 -3.21 8.70
N PHE A 57 10.50 -3.07 9.19
CA PHE A 57 10.21 -3.00 10.62
C PHE A 57 10.61 -4.29 11.36
N GLN A 58 10.25 -5.46 10.83
CA GLN A 58 10.62 -6.75 11.44
C GLN A 58 12.13 -6.96 11.46
N MET A 59 12.82 -6.67 10.34
CA MET A 59 14.28 -6.79 10.26
C MET A 59 15.00 -5.84 11.20
N GLN A 60 14.55 -4.58 11.29
CA GLN A 60 15.09 -3.62 12.26
C GLN A 60 14.91 -4.12 13.69
N ARG A 61 13.73 -4.63 14.04
CA ARG A 61 13.46 -5.13 15.39
C ARG A 61 14.38 -6.28 15.78
N GLU A 62 14.58 -7.25 14.89
CA GLU A 62 15.48 -8.38 15.17
C GLU A 62 16.94 -7.93 15.26
N LYS A 63 17.39 -7.05 14.36
CA LYS A 63 18.74 -6.50 14.40
C LYS A 63 19.01 -5.69 15.67
N PHE A 64 18.07 -4.81 16.05
CA PHE A 64 18.15 -4.02 17.28
C PHE A 64 18.20 -4.92 18.52
N LYS A 65 17.37 -5.97 18.57
CA LYS A 65 17.37 -6.95 19.66
C LYS A 65 18.68 -7.73 19.75
N GLN A 66 19.28 -8.08 18.62
CA GLN A 66 20.59 -8.74 18.59
C GLN A 66 21.69 -7.81 19.12
N GLU A 67 21.74 -6.57 18.63
CA GLU A 67 22.71 -5.57 19.11
C GLU A 67 22.55 -5.30 20.60
N MET A 68 21.31 -5.22 21.10
CA MET A 68 21.02 -5.10 22.53
C MET A 68 21.59 -6.25 23.37
N LYS A 69 21.52 -7.48 22.87
CA LYS A 69 22.06 -8.66 23.58
C LYS A 69 23.58 -8.70 23.56
N GLU A 70 24.20 -8.30 22.45
CA GLU A 70 25.65 -8.39 22.27
C GLU A 70 26.39 -7.20 22.89
N HIS A 71 25.85 -5.99 22.78
CA HIS A 71 26.55 -4.75 23.10
C HIS A 71 25.79 -3.86 24.11
N GLY A 72 24.59 -4.26 24.55
CA GLY A 72 23.73 -3.43 25.37
C GLY A 72 22.99 -2.35 24.56
N LEU A 73 22.42 -1.35 25.23
CA LEU A 73 21.58 -0.34 24.59
C LEU A 73 22.35 0.39 23.44
N PRO A 74 21.85 0.37 22.19
CA PRO A 74 22.47 1.08 21.08
C PRO A 74 22.48 2.60 21.28
N LYS A 75 23.23 3.30 20.41
CA LYS A 75 23.31 4.77 20.45
C LYS A 75 21.92 5.41 20.31
N PRO A 76 21.71 6.62 20.87
CA PRO A 76 20.43 7.33 20.81
C PRO A 76 19.87 7.49 19.40
N VAL A 77 20.73 7.56 18.39
CA VAL A 77 20.35 7.49 16.99
C VAL A 77 21.13 6.36 16.33
N THR A 78 20.41 5.40 15.76
CA THR A 78 21.01 4.26 15.06
C THR A 78 20.31 4.08 13.72
N THR A 79 21.08 3.94 12.64
CA THR A 79 20.57 3.76 11.29
C THR A 79 20.95 2.38 10.77
N TYR A 80 19.96 1.65 10.28
CA TYR A 80 20.13 0.35 9.64
C TYR A 80 19.84 0.45 8.16
N LEU A 81 20.76 -0.08 7.36
CA LEU A 81 20.62 -0.24 5.92
C LEU A 81 20.14 -1.66 5.64
N PHE A 82 19.07 -1.77 4.86
CA PHE A 82 18.49 -3.02 4.39
C PHE A 82 18.32 -2.97 2.86
N PRO A 83 18.07 -4.11 2.20
CA PRO A 83 17.92 -4.14 0.74
C PRO A 83 16.80 -3.23 0.21
N ASP A 84 15.67 -3.19 0.92
CA ASP A 84 14.45 -2.47 0.49
C ASP A 84 14.35 -1.04 1.03
N GLY A 85 15.34 -0.58 1.79
CA GLY A 85 15.33 0.76 2.36
C GLY A 85 16.20 0.92 3.60
N THR A 86 16.02 2.05 4.26
CA THR A 86 16.75 2.45 5.46
C THR A 86 15.79 2.63 6.63
N VAL A 87 16.19 2.19 7.81
CA VAL A 87 15.44 2.42 9.05
C VAL A 87 16.30 3.18 10.04
N LYS A 88 15.81 4.31 10.55
CA LYS A 88 16.46 5.13 11.56
C LYS A 88 15.68 5.04 12.87
N ILE A 89 16.34 4.59 13.93
CA ILE A 89 15.78 4.55 15.28
C ILE A 89 16.31 5.74 16.05
N THR A 90 15.40 6.45 16.71
CA THR A 90 15.73 7.54 17.63
C THR A 90 15.15 7.22 19.00
N ILE A 91 15.98 7.17 20.04
CA ILE A 91 15.53 7.04 21.42
C ILE A 91 15.06 8.43 21.88
N ILE A 92 13.75 8.61 22.01
CA ILE A 92 13.13 9.89 22.38
C ILE A 92 13.24 10.09 23.90
N ARG A 93 12.98 9.03 24.66
CA ARG A 93 13.08 9.01 26.12
C ARG A 93 13.63 7.70 26.60
N SER A 94 14.42 7.75 27.65
CA SER A 94 15.08 6.60 28.25
C SER A 94 14.96 6.71 29.77
N THR A 95 14.17 5.83 30.37
CA THR A 95 14.16 5.59 31.82
C THR A 95 14.81 4.24 32.10
N ASP A 96 15.10 3.92 33.37
CA ASP A 96 15.82 2.69 33.76
C ASP A 96 15.16 1.38 33.26
N GLN A 97 13.88 1.41 32.88
CA GLN A 97 13.13 0.22 32.45
C GLN A 97 12.37 0.40 31.13
N VAL A 98 12.16 1.64 30.67
CA VAL A 98 11.33 1.94 29.50
C VAL A 98 12.03 2.93 28.58
N HIS A 99 12.19 2.53 27.32
CA HIS A 99 12.73 3.36 26.25
C HIS A 99 11.66 3.63 25.19
N GLU A 100 11.34 4.90 24.96
CA GLU A 100 10.50 5.35 23.86
C GLU A 100 11.36 5.50 22.61
N LEU A 101 10.98 4.82 21.54
CA LEU A 101 11.68 4.77 20.26
C LEU A 101 10.80 5.41 19.19
N ASN A 102 11.39 6.28 18.39
CA ASN A 102 10.84 6.66 17.09
C ASN A 102 11.54 5.85 16.01
N ILE A 103 10.78 5.14 15.19
CA ILE A 103 11.29 4.32 14.10
C ILE A 103 10.86 4.98 12.80
N ASP A 104 11.82 5.56 12.09
CA ASP A 104 11.64 6.19 10.80
C ASP A 104 12.08 5.22 9.70
N ILE A 105 11.14 4.77 8.88
CA ILE A 105 11.37 3.84 7.77
C ILE A 105 11.29 4.64 6.47
N THR A 106 12.31 4.51 5.63
CA THR A 106 12.35 5.08 4.29
C THR A 106 12.62 3.96 3.30
N THR A 107 11.66 3.70 2.42
CA THR A 107 11.82 2.68 1.36
C THR A 107 12.59 3.24 0.17
N ASN A 108 13.05 2.36 -0.73
CA ASN A 108 13.72 2.76 -1.97
C ASN A 108 12.83 3.60 -2.92
N ASN A 109 11.50 3.53 -2.74
CA ASN A 109 10.52 4.33 -3.47
C ASN A 109 10.26 5.70 -2.80
N ASN A 110 11.11 6.11 -1.86
CA ASN A 110 10.99 7.33 -1.05
C ASN A 110 9.70 7.42 -0.23
N GLN A 111 9.01 6.31 0.01
CA GLN A 111 7.90 6.32 0.96
C GLN A 111 8.45 6.38 2.39
N HIS A 112 7.81 7.20 3.22
CA HIS A 112 8.27 7.46 4.57
C HIS A 112 7.19 7.10 5.58
N TYR A 113 7.55 6.30 6.57
CA TYR A 113 6.68 5.85 7.65
C TYR A 113 7.39 6.06 8.98
N SER A 114 6.67 6.62 9.96
CA SER A 114 7.19 6.85 11.31
C SER A 114 6.31 6.15 12.32
N ILE A 115 6.94 5.34 13.17
CA ILE A 115 6.26 4.52 14.18
C ILE A 115 6.87 4.84 15.54
N ALA A 116 6.03 5.27 16.48
CA ALA A 116 6.40 5.35 17.89
C ALA A 116 6.27 3.95 18.51
N ASN A 117 7.30 3.48 19.20
CA ASN A 117 7.32 2.17 19.83
C ASN A 117 7.94 2.28 21.23
N THR A 118 7.56 1.39 22.14
CA THR A 118 8.05 1.38 23.52
C THR A 118 8.74 0.06 23.79
N LEU A 119 10.02 0.14 24.18
CA LEU A 119 10.80 -1.00 24.61
C LEU A 119 10.82 -1.07 26.14
N VAL A 120 10.32 -2.17 26.70
CA VAL A 120 10.39 -2.44 28.14
C VAL A 120 11.47 -3.49 28.41
N ILE A 121 12.46 -3.13 29.23
CA ILE A 121 13.52 -4.03 29.68
C ILE A 121 13.09 -4.66 31.00
N ASN A 122 12.56 -5.89 30.93
CA ASN A 122 12.34 -6.72 32.11
C ASN A 122 13.52 -7.69 32.27
N ASN A 123 14.11 -7.74 33.46
CA ASN A 123 15.33 -8.48 33.82
C ASN A 123 15.32 -10.01 33.61
N ASP A 124 14.31 -10.57 32.93
CA ASP A 124 14.33 -11.97 32.49
C ASP A 124 13.91 -12.21 31.04
N HIS A 125 13.13 -11.34 30.37
CA HIS A 125 12.84 -11.47 28.94
C HIS A 125 12.34 -10.14 28.36
N LEU A 126 13.05 -9.61 27.35
CA LEU A 126 12.65 -8.42 26.59
C LEU A 126 11.34 -8.67 25.83
N LYS A 127 10.27 -7.95 26.17
CA LYS A 127 9.02 -7.89 25.40
C LYS A 127 8.86 -6.47 24.84
N ALA A 128 8.99 -6.32 23.53
CA ALA A 128 8.54 -5.12 22.83
C ALA A 128 7.01 -5.15 22.76
N ILE A 129 6.36 -4.12 23.32
CA ILE A 129 4.90 -3.97 23.31
C ILE A 129 4.59 -2.84 22.33
N SER A 130 4.02 -3.19 21.17
CA SER A 130 3.46 -2.21 20.24
C SER A 130 2.05 -1.83 20.71
N ASN A 131 1.79 -0.55 20.92
CA ASN A 131 0.44 0.01 21.01
C ASN A 131 0.09 0.69 19.70
#